data_AF-A0A0F5YB05-F1
#
_entry.id   AF-A0A0F5YB05-F1
#
_cell.length_a   1.000
_cell.length_b   1.000
_cell.length_c   1.000
_cell.angle_alpha   90.00
_cell.angle_beta   90.00
_cell.angle_gamma   90.00
#
_symmetry.space_group_name_H-M   'P 1'
#
loop_
_entity.id
_entity.type
_entity.pdbx_description
1 polymer ?
#
loop_
_entity_poly.entity_id
_entity_poly.type
_entity_poly.pdbx_seq_one_letter_code
_entity_poly.pdbx_strand_id
1 'polypeptide(L)'
;MIKPDLFDVVELLVDISELGLQAGDRGAIVEKYSDRAYEVEFTNPEGETLALRTLSPEQFIVVWQAKTQTWVSISDRITAAVKTLSEERQQEVLNFTRSLYKN
;
A
#
# COMPACT_ATOMS: atom_id res chain seq x y z
N MET A 1 -3.35 -10.60 -7.81
CA MET A 1 -3.09 -9.48 -6.88
C MET A 1 -2.55 -10.12 -5.62
N ILE A 2 -1.50 -9.57 -5.02
CA ILE A 2 -0.99 -10.10 -3.75
C ILE A 2 -2.12 -9.93 -2.73
N LYS A 3 -2.55 -11.03 -2.11
CA LYS A 3 -3.54 -11.00 -1.04
C LYS A 3 -2.81 -10.59 0.23
N PRO A 4 -3.20 -9.50 0.92
CA PRO A 4 -2.56 -9.11 2.16
C PRO A 4 -2.72 -10.19 3.22
N ASP A 5 -1.67 -10.42 4.00
CA ASP A 5 -1.67 -11.38 5.10
C ASP A 5 -1.00 -10.79 6.35
N LEU A 6 -1.16 -11.50 7.47
CA LEU A 6 -0.57 -11.09 8.74
C LEU A 6 0.94 -10.87 8.61
N PHE A 7 1.43 -9.77 9.19
CA PHE A 7 2.81 -9.29 9.20
C PHE A 7 3.37 -8.79 7.86
N ASP A 8 2.58 -8.74 6.80
CA ASP A 8 3.00 -8.04 5.57
C ASP A 8 3.19 -6.55 5.86
N VAL A 9 4.18 -5.94 5.19
CA VAL A 9 4.34 -4.48 5.21
C VAL A 9 3.54 -3.90 4.05
N VAL A 10 2.73 -2.90 4.37
CA VAL A 10 1.89 -2.19 3.43
C VAL A 10 2.31 -0.73 3.33
N GLU A 11 1.96 -0.10 2.22
CA GLU A 11 2.18 1.32 1.94
C GLU A 11 0.84 1.97 1.62
N LEU A 12 0.52 3.09 2.28
CA LEU A 12 -0.74 3.80 2.09
C LEU A 12 -0.86 4.39 0.68
N LEU A 13 -2.06 4.32 0.12
CA LEU A 13 -2.43 4.97 -1.14
C LEU A 13 -3.19 6.28 -0.93
N VAL A 14 -3.62 6.56 0.30
CA VAL A 14 -4.43 7.73 0.67
C VAL A 14 -3.88 8.35 1.95
N ASP A 15 -4.06 9.66 2.10
CA ASP A 15 -3.77 10.34 3.35
C ASP A 15 -4.82 9.99 4.41
N ILE A 16 -4.40 9.94 5.68
CA ILE A 16 -5.27 9.75 6.84
C ILE A 16 -4.97 10.88 7.83
N SER A 17 -5.54 12.05 7.53
CA SER A 17 -5.26 13.31 8.21
C SER A 17 -5.48 13.26 9.73
N GLU A 18 -6.46 12.48 10.22
CA GLU A 18 -6.72 12.37 11.66
C GLU A 18 -5.56 11.74 12.45
N LEU A 19 -4.70 10.98 11.75
CA LEU A 19 -3.53 10.29 12.32
C LEU A 19 -2.21 10.92 11.86
N GLY A 20 -2.26 11.99 11.05
CA GLY A 20 -1.07 12.62 10.47
C GLY A 20 -0.33 11.73 9.45
N LEU A 21 -0.97 10.68 8.94
CA LEU A 21 -0.39 9.75 7.98
C LEU A 21 -0.64 10.22 6.54
N GLN A 22 0.34 10.00 5.67
CA GLN A 22 0.30 10.38 4.26
C GLN A 22 0.36 9.15 3.35
N ALA A 23 -0.13 9.29 2.13
CA ALA A 23 0.12 8.31 1.08
C ALA A 23 1.64 8.10 0.92
N GLY A 24 2.07 6.84 0.92
CA GLY A 24 3.48 6.47 0.96
C GLY A 24 4.00 6.05 2.34
N ASP A 25 3.30 6.38 3.42
CA ASP A 25 3.66 5.88 4.76
C ASP A 25 3.48 4.36 4.83
N ARG A 26 4.38 3.71 5.58
CA ARG A 26 4.42 2.26 5.71
C ARG A 26 4.02 1.80 7.09
N GLY A 27 3.27 0.71 7.13
CA GLY A 27 2.90 0.01 8.36
C GLY A 27 2.90 -1.50 8.17
N ALA A 28 2.83 -2.25 9.26
CA ALA A 28 2.74 -3.69 9.27
C ALA A 28 1.32 -4.14 9.60
N ILE A 29 0.81 -5.16 8.92
CA ILE A 29 -0.47 -5.79 9.29
C ILE A 29 -0.25 -6.56 10.59
N VAL A 30 -0.95 -6.19 11.65
CA VAL A 30 -0.85 -6.83 12.98
C VAL A 30 -2.08 -7.64 13.35
N GLU A 31 -3.20 -7.47 12.63
CA GLU A 31 -4.39 -8.31 12.75
C GLU A 31 -5.16 -8.36 11.42
N LYS A 32 -5.80 -9.50 11.15
CA LYS A 32 -6.68 -9.70 9.99
C LYS A 32 -8.08 -10.09 10.48
N TYR A 33 -8.96 -9.10 10.58
CA TYR A 33 -10.36 -9.34 10.94
C TYR A 33 -11.14 -10.06 9.85
N SER A 34 -10.88 -9.74 8.59
CA SER A 34 -11.48 -10.40 7.42
C SER A 34 -10.68 -10.13 6.16
N ASP A 35 -11.12 -10.66 5.02
CA ASP A 35 -10.52 -10.33 3.72
C ASP A 35 -10.72 -8.86 3.30
N ARG A 36 -11.50 -8.06 4.05
CA ARG A 36 -11.81 -6.65 3.77
C ARG A 36 -11.34 -5.67 4.85
N ALA A 37 -10.78 -6.15 5.95
CA ALA A 37 -10.41 -5.30 7.09
C ALA A 37 -9.15 -5.85 7.77
N TYR A 38 -8.11 -5.03 7.77
CA TYR A 38 -6.78 -5.36 8.28
C TYR A 38 -6.36 -4.25 9.25
N GLU A 39 -5.95 -4.62 10.45
CA GLU A 39 -5.35 -3.66 11.39
C GLU A 39 -3.88 -3.46 11.01
N VAL A 40 -3.50 -2.21 10.77
CA VAL A 40 -2.15 -1.82 10.39
C VAL A 40 -1.56 -0.94 11.48
N GLU A 41 -0.39 -1.33 11.94
CA GLU A 41 0.43 -0.55 12.87
C GLU A 41 1.49 0.24 12.10
N PHE A 42 1.57 1.53 12.39
CA PHE A 42 2.61 2.44 11.88
C PHE A 42 3.56 2.75 13.02
N THR A 43 4.87 2.62 12.76
CA THR A 43 5.91 2.83 13.77
C THR A 43 6.96 3.84 13.31
N ASN A 44 7.63 4.47 14.27
CA ASN A 44 8.81 5.27 14.00
C ASN A 44 10.07 4.38 13.85
N PRO A 45 11.23 4.94 13.48
CA PRO A 45 12.48 4.18 13.36
C PRO A 45 12.93 3.47 14.65
N GLU A 46 12.48 3.94 15.81
CA GLU A 46 12.75 3.37 17.13
C GLU A 46 11.83 2.20 17.48
N GLY A 47 10.79 1.94 16.66
CA GLY A 47 9.81 0.86 16.85
C GLY A 47 8.63 1.25 17.75
N GLU A 48 8.47 2.53 18.07
CA GLU A 48 7.32 3.03 18.83
C GLU A 48 6.11 3.17 17.91
N THR A 49 4.94 2.72 18.39
CA THR A 49 3.67 2.85 17.68
C THR A 49 3.27 4.32 17.54
N LEU A 50 3.20 4.80 16.30
CA LEU A 50 2.66 6.12 15.95
C LEU A 50 1.15 6.08 15.77
N ALA A 51 0.64 5.01 15.14
CA ALA A 51 -0.78 4.84 14.88
C ALA A 51 -1.16 3.36 14.72
N LEU A 52 -2.40 3.04 15.07
CA LEU A 52 -3.04 1.76 14.79
C LEU A 52 -4.36 2.03 14.08
N ARG A 53 -4.55 1.45 12.90
CA ARG A 53 -5.73 1.73 12.07
C ARG A 53 -6.19 0.51 11.31
N THR A 54 -7.48 0.19 11.42
CA THR A 54 -8.14 -0.74 10.52
C THR A 54 -8.32 -0.11 9.14
N LEU A 55 -7.79 -0.77 8.11
CA LEU A 55 -7.81 -0.33 6.71
C LEU A 55 -8.47 -1.38 5.80
N SER A 56 -9.11 -0.90 4.73
CA SER A 56 -9.55 -1.76 3.63
C SER A 56 -8.42 -1.97 2.60
N PRO A 57 -8.42 -3.10 1.85
CA PRO A 57 -7.40 -3.38 0.84
C PRO A 57 -7.24 -2.32 -0.25
N GLU A 58 -8.24 -1.46 -0.46
CA GLU A 58 -8.22 -0.39 -1.45
C GLU A 58 -7.39 0.82 -0.99
N GLN A 59 -7.09 0.92 0.32
CA GLN A 59 -6.37 2.05 0.90
C GLN A 59 -4.84 1.85 0.92
N PHE A 60 -4.33 0.68 0.56
CA PHE A 60 -2.91 0.37 0.63
C PHE A 60 -2.49 -0.66 -0.43
N ILE A 61 -1.18 -0.82 -0.61
CA ILE A 61 -0.59 -1.95 -1.34
C ILE A 61 0.40 -2.70 -0.46
N VAL A 62 0.55 -4.02 -0.67
CA VAL A 62 1.63 -4.79 -0.03
C VAL A 62 2.95 -4.46 -0.72
N VAL A 63 3.97 -4.11 0.07
CA VAL A 63 5.32 -3.79 -0.42
C VAL A 63 6.36 -4.81 0.03
N TRP A 64 6.11 -5.55 1.10
CA TRP A 64 6.93 -6.69 1.53
C TRP A 64 6.03 -7.80 2.07
N GLN A 65 6.33 -9.04 1.68
CA GLN A 65 5.55 -10.22 2.06
C GLN A 65 6.24 -10.99 3.18
N ALA A 66 5.55 -11.19 4.31
CA ALA A 66 6.07 -11.94 5.45
C ALA A 66 6.31 -13.40 5.12
N LYS A 67 5.37 -14.01 4.40
CA LYS A 67 5.41 -15.43 4.04
C LYS A 67 6.63 -15.81 3.23
N THR A 68 7.05 -14.95 2.29
CA THR A 68 8.20 -15.20 1.41
C THR A 68 9.45 -14.46 1.86
N GLN A 69 9.32 -13.52 2.81
CA GLN A 69 10.37 -12.62 3.28
C GLN A 69 11.02 -11.79 2.17
N THR A 70 10.22 -11.38 1.18
CA THR A 70 10.70 -10.66 0.00
C THR A 70 9.96 -9.35 -0.22
N TRP A 71 10.69 -8.34 -0.70
CA TRP A 71 10.09 -7.13 -1.25
C TRP A 71 9.34 -7.43 -2.54
N VAL A 72 8.18 -6.80 -2.69
CA VAL A 72 7.38 -6.85 -3.92
C VAL A 72 8.08 -6.02 -4.99
N SER A 73 8.15 -6.55 -6.22
CA SER A 73 8.80 -5.85 -7.34
C SER A 73 8.13 -4.50 -7.60
N ILE A 74 8.90 -3.53 -8.11
CA ILE A 74 8.33 -2.20 -8.43
C ILE A 74 7.21 -2.30 -9.47
N SER A 75 7.34 -3.19 -10.45
CA SER A 75 6.31 -3.42 -11.47
C SER A 75 5.01 -3.96 -10.87
N ASP A 76 5.10 -4.86 -9.88
CA ASP A 76 3.93 -5.40 -9.19
C ASP A 76 3.29 -4.37 -8.27
N ARG A 77 4.09 -3.54 -7.58
CA ARG A 77 3.60 -2.42 -6.77
C ARG A 77 2.86 -1.39 -7.62
N ILE A 78 3.44 -0.99 -8.75
CA ILE A 78 2.78 -0.10 -9.72
C ILE A 78 1.47 -0.73 -10.21
N THR A 79 1.51 -2.01 -10.60
CA THR A 79 0.30 -2.73 -11.06
C THR A 79 -0.79 -2.77 -9.98
N ALA A 80 -0.41 -2.99 -8.73
CA ALA A 80 -1.35 -2.99 -7.61
C ALA A 80 -1.97 -1.60 -7.39
N ALA A 81 -1.14 -0.55 -7.35
CA ALA A 81 -1.62 0.82 -7.17
C ALA A 81 -2.53 1.27 -8.33
N VAL A 82 -2.15 0.99 -9.58
CA VAL A 82 -2.95 1.37 -10.76
C VAL A 82 -4.32 0.69 -10.76
N LYS A 83 -4.41 -0.56 -10.27
CA LYS A 83 -5.68 -1.31 -10.20
C LYS A 83 -6.70 -0.73 -9.22
N THR A 84 -6.30 0.12 -8.27
CA THR A 84 -7.24 0.80 -7.36
C THR A 84 -7.80 2.09 -7.94
N LEU A 85 -7.22 2.58 -9.05
CA LEU A 85 -7.65 3.81 -9.73
C LEU A 85 -8.83 3.54 -10.69
N SER A 86 -9.59 4.59 -10.99
CA SER A 86 -10.59 4.57 -12.07
C SER A 86 -9.94 4.35 -13.43
N GLU A 87 -10.69 3.81 -14.40
CA GLU A 87 -10.16 3.59 -15.78
C GLU A 87 -9.60 4.87 -16.41
N GLU A 88 -10.23 6.02 -16.16
CA GLU A 88 -9.73 7.33 -16.59
C GLU A 88 -8.33 7.62 -16.04
N ARG A 89 -8.13 7.45 -14.72
CA ARG A 89 -6.82 7.64 -14.07
C ARG A 89 -5.81 6.58 -14.49
N GLN A 90 -6.23 5.34 -14.75
CA GLN A 90 -5.35 4.31 -15.33
C GLN A 90 -4.84 4.75 -16.71
N GLN A 91 -5.71 5.34 -17.53
CA GLN A 91 -5.34 5.88 -18.83
C GLN A 91 -4.38 7.07 -18.70
N GLU A 92 -4.53 7.93 -17.69
CA GLU A 92 -3.57 9.00 -17.37
C GLU A 92 -2.20 8.44 -17.02
N VAL A 93 -2.12 7.41 -16.16
CA VAL A 93 -0.85 6.74 -15.81
C VAL A 93 -0.18 6.15 -17.05
N LEU A 94 -0.95 5.52 -17.94
CA LEU A 94 -0.42 5.01 -19.21
C LEU A 94 0.08 6.13 -20.13
N ASN A 95 -0.62 7.26 -20.19
CA ASN A 95 -0.20 8.41 -20.98
C ASN A 95 1.08 9.05 -20.43
N PHE A 96 1.20 9.18 -19.11
CA PHE A 96 2.42 9.61 -18.45
C PHE A 96 3.57 8.64 -18.73
N THR A 97 3.34 7.33 -18.61
CA THR A 97 4.36 6.32 -18.92
C THR A 97 4.86 6.45 -20.36
N ARG A 98 3.96 6.71 -21.33
CA ARG A 98 4.31 6.96 -22.73
C ARG A 98 5.11 8.24 -22.95
N SER A 99 4.89 9.29 -22.15
CA SER A 99 5.66 10.53 -22.28
C SER A 99 7.12 10.35 -21.87
N LEU A 100 7.41 9.43 -20.94
CA LEU A 100 8.80 9.12 -20.53
C LEU A 100 9.67 8.54 -21.66
N TYR A 101 9.08 8.01 -22.74
CA TYR A 101 9.81 7.50 -23.91
C TYR A 101 9.98 8.55 -25.02
N LYS A 102 9.30 9.69 -24.90
CA LYS A 102 9.37 10.79 -25.86
C LYS A 102 10.38 11.80 -25.33
N ASN A 103 11.59 11.76 -25.88
CA ASN A 103 12.60 12.80 -25.68
C ASN A 103 12.08 14.15 -26.23
#